data_AF-A0A1V5P7R4-F1
#
_entry.id   AF-A0A1V5P7R4-F1
#
_cell.length_a   1.000
_cell.length_b   1.000
_cell.length_c   1.000
_cell.angle_alpha   90.00
_cell.angle_beta   90.00
_cell.angle_gamma   90.00
#
_symmetry.space_group_name_H-M   'P 1'
#
loop_
_entity.id
_entity.type
_entity.pdbx_description
1 polymer ?
#
loop_
_entity_poly.entity_id
_entity_poly.type
_entity_poly.pdbx_seq_one_letter_code
_entity_poly.pdbx_strand_id
1 'polypeptide(L)'
;MKIEEVEKEIKYISEILNKEGLSWGANLIHTPHNPLLEETLMDMYLKYGVRRISASAFTGLTPSLVRFASSGLYRDSKGFIRRKNYIFAKISHPEVAKHFVSPPPEQILKSLVLSGKITREEAEMSGRITLCEDLDIEGDSGGHTDNRPLNALFPAIVSFCNKISDKYHCKIRYGAAGGIGTPQSVASAFALGASHIVVGSVYQSAVEAGTSSQVKELLSRSGISDVMMTISADRFETGSRVQVLKKGTMMGLRGNLLYKVYKHHDCIEDIPEKILKDIEKNIFRMTLQEVWEKTKDYFATEGQIISDNIKAKNKMALIFKWYLGNSAHWAVSGRADRLIDYQIWCSSAMGAFNEWVKGSFLEDPEKRLLKQIALNLMEGGAILTRGHQLRTYGVPLRNDVFLYRPEVLDID
;
A
#
# COMPACT_ATOMS: atom_id res chain seq x y z
N MET A 1 -0.16 13.30 -2.51
CA MET A 1 -1.08 14.40 -2.19
C MET A 1 -0.29 15.46 -1.47
N LYS A 2 -0.62 16.73 -1.69
CA LYS A 2 -0.02 17.83 -0.93
C LYS A 2 -0.55 17.83 0.50
N ILE A 3 0.19 18.42 1.44
CA ILE A 3 -0.15 18.35 2.87
C ILE A 3 -1.49 19.02 3.17
N GLU A 4 -1.82 20.09 2.44
CA GLU A 4 -3.08 20.84 2.56
C GLU A 4 -4.28 20.00 2.10
N GLU A 5 -4.09 19.20 1.04
CA GLU A 5 -5.11 18.26 0.56
C GLU A 5 -5.34 17.16 1.59
N VAL A 6 -4.26 16.60 2.17
CA VAL A 6 -4.36 15.60 3.24
C VAL A 6 -5.14 16.14 4.44
N GLU A 7 -4.86 17.38 4.86
CA GLU A 7 -5.57 18.01 5.97
C GLU A 7 -7.06 18.20 5.67
N LYS A 8 -7.39 18.64 4.45
CA LYS A 8 -8.78 18.80 4.02
C LYS A 8 -9.54 17.48 4.07
N GLU A 9 -8.97 16.40 3.54
CA GLU A 9 -9.62 15.08 3.53
C GLU A 9 -9.76 14.51 4.95
N ILE A 10 -8.76 14.67 5.80
CA ILE A 10 -8.84 14.23 7.20
C ILE A 10 -9.92 14.97 7.96
N LYS A 11 -10.04 16.30 7.79
CA LYS A 11 -11.14 17.08 8.39
C LYS A 11 -12.48 16.53 7.93
N TYR A 12 -12.68 16.43 6.62
CA TYR A 12 -13.92 15.93 6.02
C TYR A 12 -14.32 14.56 6.57
N ILE A 13 -13.41 13.58 6.54
CA ILE A 13 -13.68 12.22 7.03
C ILE A 13 -13.94 12.21 8.54
N SER A 14 -13.13 12.95 9.31
CA SER A 14 -13.27 13.02 10.77
C SER A 14 -14.60 13.62 11.21
N GLU A 15 -15.09 14.67 10.52
CA GLU A 15 -16.34 15.37 10.86
C GLU A 15 -17.58 14.53 10.60
N ILE A 16 -17.50 13.59 9.66
CA ILE A 16 -18.57 12.65 9.31
C ILE A 16 -18.47 11.40 10.20
N LEU A 17 -17.35 10.68 10.15
CA LEU A 17 -17.27 9.34 10.71
C LEU A 17 -17.03 9.30 12.22
N ASN A 18 -16.34 10.30 12.80
CA ASN A 18 -16.08 10.29 14.25
C ASN A 18 -17.36 10.52 15.06
N LYS A 19 -18.32 11.30 14.53
CA LYS A 19 -19.61 11.55 15.19
C LYS A 19 -20.46 10.28 15.26
N GLU A 20 -20.41 9.48 14.21
CA GLU A 20 -21.09 8.18 14.12
C GLU A 20 -20.34 7.06 14.86
N GLY A 21 -19.17 7.34 15.44
CA GLY A 21 -18.33 6.33 16.09
C GLY A 21 -17.76 5.28 15.13
N LEU A 22 -17.77 5.54 13.83
CA LEU A 22 -17.33 4.60 12.80
C LEU A 22 -15.79 4.57 12.69
N SER A 23 -15.26 3.39 12.38
CA SER A 23 -13.82 3.19 12.29
C SER A 23 -13.28 3.57 10.91
N TRP A 24 -12.25 4.41 10.91
CA TRP A 24 -11.45 4.74 9.73
C TRP A 24 -9.98 4.98 10.14
N GLY A 25 -9.10 5.11 9.16
CA GLY A 25 -7.69 5.39 9.38
C GLY A 25 -7.02 6.03 8.17
N ALA A 26 -5.74 6.36 8.33
CA ALA A 26 -4.93 6.98 7.28
C ALA A 26 -3.62 6.20 7.04
N ASN A 27 -3.10 6.25 5.82
CA ASN A 27 -1.79 5.67 5.54
C ASN A 27 -0.68 6.64 5.93
N LEU A 28 0.29 6.17 6.72
CA LEU A 28 1.58 6.81 6.90
C LEU A 28 2.62 6.02 6.10
N ILE A 29 3.15 6.63 5.04
CA ILE A 29 4.25 6.05 4.27
C ILE A 29 5.58 6.59 4.77
N HIS A 30 6.55 5.70 4.98
CA HIS A 30 7.89 6.10 5.37
C HIS A 30 8.57 6.91 4.26
N THR A 31 9.04 8.11 4.62
CA THR A 31 9.68 9.06 3.72
C THR A 31 11.05 9.46 4.31
N PRO A 32 12.08 8.59 4.19
CA PRO A 32 13.36 8.78 4.90
C PRO A 32 14.10 10.06 4.49
N HIS A 33 13.86 10.58 3.29
CA HIS A 33 14.45 11.82 2.80
C HIS A 33 13.69 13.08 3.25
N ASN A 34 12.52 12.92 3.88
CA ASN A 34 11.75 14.04 4.45
C ASN A 34 11.08 13.64 5.78
N PRO A 35 11.86 13.48 6.87
CA PRO A 35 11.31 13.14 8.19
C PRO A 35 10.33 14.20 8.75
N LEU A 36 10.50 15.47 8.36
CA LEU A 36 9.61 16.56 8.79
C LEU A 36 8.18 16.39 8.25
N LEU A 37 8.03 15.83 7.04
CA LEU A 37 6.73 15.48 6.49
C LEU A 37 6.02 14.43 7.34
N GLU A 38 6.73 13.39 7.80
CA GLU A 38 6.15 12.38 8.69
C GLU A 38 5.71 13.00 10.04
N GLU A 39 6.50 13.91 10.60
CA GLU A 39 6.13 14.61 11.83
C GLU A 39 4.89 15.49 11.63
N THR A 40 4.83 16.24 10.53
CA THR A 40 3.69 17.12 10.19
C THR A 40 2.40 16.32 10.02
N LEU A 41 2.47 15.17 9.33
CA LEU A 41 1.34 14.25 9.19
C LEU A 41 0.90 13.71 10.56
N MET A 42 1.84 13.35 11.43
CA MET A 42 1.51 12.85 12.76
C MET A 42 0.88 13.90 13.68
N ASP A 43 1.37 15.15 13.61
CA ASP A 43 0.73 16.27 14.30
C ASP A 43 -0.72 16.45 13.85
N MET A 44 -0.95 16.38 12.54
CA MET A 44 -2.28 16.44 11.95
C MET A 44 -3.17 15.27 12.40
N TYR A 45 -2.66 14.04 12.39
CA TYR A 45 -3.39 12.84 12.81
C TYR A 45 -3.83 12.93 14.26
N LEU A 46 -2.93 13.33 15.16
CA LEU A 46 -3.24 13.52 16.58
C LEU A 46 -4.24 14.66 16.79
N LYS A 47 -4.08 15.78 16.07
CA LYS A 47 -4.96 16.96 16.16
C LYS A 47 -6.40 16.65 15.74
N TYR A 48 -6.59 15.91 14.64
CA TYR A 48 -7.92 15.58 14.11
C TYR A 48 -8.49 14.25 14.63
N GLY A 49 -7.82 13.63 15.60
CA GLY A 49 -8.32 12.42 16.25
C GLY A 49 -8.28 11.18 15.37
N VAL A 50 -7.36 11.11 14.39
CA VAL A 50 -7.10 9.89 13.62
C VAL A 50 -6.50 8.85 14.56
N ARG A 51 -7.26 7.78 14.85
CA ARG A 51 -6.86 6.74 15.82
C ARG A 51 -6.20 5.53 15.21
N ARG A 52 -6.29 5.34 13.89
CA ARG A 52 -5.77 4.16 13.21
C ARG A 52 -4.90 4.60 12.04
N ILE A 53 -3.69 4.03 11.95
CA ILE A 53 -2.83 4.25 10.81
C ILE A 53 -2.37 2.93 10.20
N SER A 54 -2.26 2.90 8.87
CA SER A 54 -1.50 1.90 8.14
C SER A 54 -0.08 2.43 7.96
N ALA A 55 0.90 1.85 8.66
CA ALA A 55 2.31 2.22 8.53
C ALA A 55 2.98 1.36 7.46
N SER A 56 3.41 1.97 6.36
CA SER A 56 3.96 1.27 5.20
C SER A 56 5.36 1.75 4.79
N ALA A 57 6.12 0.88 4.14
CA ALA A 57 7.50 1.13 3.65
C ALA A 57 8.56 1.42 4.74
N PHE A 58 8.25 1.21 6.01
CA PHE A 58 9.21 1.38 7.11
C PHE A 58 10.27 0.28 7.08
N THR A 59 11.54 0.69 7.20
CA THR A 59 12.68 -0.23 7.42
C THR A 59 13.18 -0.20 8.87
N GLY A 60 12.65 0.71 9.68
CA GLY A 60 12.98 0.93 11.08
C GLY A 60 12.01 1.92 11.72
N LEU A 61 12.13 2.16 13.02
CA LEU A 61 11.24 3.07 13.73
C LEU A 61 11.67 4.53 13.57
N THR A 62 10.69 5.42 13.45
CA THR A 62 10.89 6.87 13.48
C THR A 62 10.33 7.47 14.77
N PRO A 63 10.87 8.60 15.27
CA PRO A 63 10.32 9.27 16.46
C PRO A 63 8.84 9.65 16.32
N SER A 64 8.40 10.04 15.12
CA SER A 64 7.00 10.39 14.81
C SER A 64 6.05 9.19 15.00
N LEU A 65 6.47 8.01 14.55
CA LEU A 65 5.71 6.76 14.71
C LEU A 65 5.64 6.32 16.18
N VAL A 66 6.76 6.39 16.91
CA VAL A 66 6.83 6.08 18.34
C VAL A 66 5.96 7.02 19.16
N ARG A 67 5.98 8.32 18.83
CA ARG A 67 5.10 9.32 19.45
C ARG A 67 3.64 8.94 19.26
N PHE A 68 3.20 8.67 18.03
CA PHE A 68 1.82 8.31 17.77
C PHE A 68 1.35 7.09 18.56
N ALA A 69 2.17 6.03 18.62
CA ALA A 69 1.88 4.83 19.40
C ALA A 69 1.75 5.10 20.91
N SER A 70 2.57 6.03 21.42
CA SER A 70 2.71 6.30 22.85
C SER A 70 1.73 7.37 23.36
N SER A 71 1.29 8.28 22.50
CA SER A 71 0.36 9.34 22.87
C SER A 71 -1.00 8.79 23.28
N GLY A 72 -1.46 9.17 24.47
CA GLY A 72 -2.73 8.78 25.03
C GLY A 72 -2.75 7.38 25.63
N LEU A 73 -1.59 6.75 25.87
CA LEU A 73 -1.51 5.54 26.68
C LEU A 73 -2.06 5.80 28.08
N TYR A 74 -2.78 4.82 28.64
CA TYR A 74 -3.32 4.90 29.99
C TYR A 74 -3.43 3.52 30.64
N ARG A 75 -3.54 3.46 31.96
CA ARG A 75 -3.88 2.23 32.69
C ARG A 75 -5.38 2.16 32.93
N ASP A 76 -5.97 1.00 32.63
CA ASP A 76 -7.36 0.75 33.01
C ASP A 76 -7.51 0.46 34.52
N SER A 77 -8.74 0.29 35.00
CA SER A 77 -9.03 0.02 36.41
C SER A 77 -8.42 -1.27 36.95
N LYS A 78 -7.96 -2.17 36.07
CA LYS A 78 -7.26 -3.42 36.42
C LYS A 78 -5.73 -3.29 36.27
N GLY A 79 -5.23 -2.09 35.93
CA GLY A 79 -3.81 -1.80 35.79
C GLY A 79 -3.21 -2.17 34.43
N PHE A 80 -4.01 -2.69 33.47
CA PHE A 80 -3.53 -3.01 32.13
C PHE A 80 -3.30 -1.74 31.33
N ILE A 81 -2.22 -1.72 30.56
CA ILE A 81 -1.91 -0.61 29.65
C ILE A 81 -2.83 -0.70 28.43
N ARG A 82 -3.51 0.39 28.13
CA ARG A 82 -4.43 0.55 27.00
C ARG A 82 -3.94 1.64 26.06
N ARG A 83 -4.16 1.45 24.76
CA ARG A 83 -3.82 2.41 23.71
C ARG A 83 -5.07 3.11 23.19
N LYS A 84 -4.92 4.38 22.83
CA LYS A 84 -5.93 5.13 22.06
C LYS A 84 -5.65 5.10 20.56
N ASN A 85 -4.38 4.96 20.20
CA ASN A 85 -3.89 5.01 18.84
C ASN A 85 -3.40 3.61 18.42
N TYR A 86 -3.77 3.18 17.23
CA TYR A 86 -3.53 1.84 16.69
C TYR A 86 -2.72 1.94 15.41
N ILE A 87 -1.70 1.10 15.30
CA ILE A 87 -0.83 1.00 14.14
C ILE A 87 -1.03 -0.38 13.53
N PHE A 88 -1.39 -0.40 12.25
CA PHE A 88 -1.40 -1.57 11.39
C PHE A 88 -0.11 -1.51 10.58
N ALA A 89 0.90 -2.27 10.99
CA ALA A 89 2.21 -2.22 10.35
C ALA A 89 2.26 -3.18 9.17
N LYS A 90 2.36 -2.64 7.96
CA LYS A 90 2.42 -3.43 6.73
C LYS A 90 3.85 -3.83 6.40
N ILE A 91 4.10 -5.13 6.41
CA ILE A 91 5.44 -5.70 6.42
C ILE A 91 5.54 -6.93 5.52
N SER A 92 6.70 -7.13 4.91
CA SER A 92 7.04 -8.30 4.07
C SER A 92 8.26 -9.07 4.57
N HIS A 93 8.82 -8.65 5.72
CA HIS A 93 10.15 -9.05 6.20
C HIS A 93 10.18 -9.24 7.73
N PRO A 94 10.69 -10.37 8.25
CA PRO A 94 10.81 -10.61 9.69
C PRO A 94 11.64 -9.55 10.45
N GLU A 95 12.74 -9.09 9.86
CA GLU A 95 13.62 -8.09 10.48
C GLU A 95 12.93 -6.75 10.72
N VAL A 96 12.03 -6.35 9.81
CA VAL A 96 11.19 -5.16 9.99
C VAL A 96 10.13 -5.43 11.07
N ALA A 97 9.51 -6.62 11.04
CA ALA A 97 8.48 -7.02 12.00
C ALA A 97 8.96 -6.88 13.45
N LYS A 98 10.23 -7.24 13.72
CA LYS A 98 10.87 -7.14 15.05
C LYS A 98 10.69 -5.77 15.69
N HIS A 99 10.82 -4.70 14.91
CA HIS A 99 10.72 -3.33 15.41
C HIS A 99 9.31 -3.00 15.94
N PHE A 100 8.28 -3.58 15.32
CA PHE A 100 6.88 -3.34 15.68
C PHE A 100 6.40 -4.21 16.84
N VAL A 101 6.95 -5.42 16.97
CA VAL A 101 6.62 -6.36 18.07
C VAL A 101 7.57 -6.26 19.28
N SER A 102 8.39 -5.21 19.34
CA SER A 102 9.24 -4.87 20.48
C SER A 102 8.80 -3.53 21.08
N PRO A 103 9.12 -3.25 22.36
CA PRO A 103 8.97 -1.91 22.91
C PRO A 103 9.82 -0.89 22.16
N PRO A 104 9.39 0.38 22.11
CA PRO A 104 10.18 1.43 21.48
C PRO A 104 11.53 1.63 22.16
N PRO A 105 12.59 2.02 21.42
CA PRO A 105 13.90 2.31 22.00
C PRO A 105 13.83 3.41 23.07
N GLU A 106 14.46 3.17 24.21
CA GLU A 106 14.48 4.09 25.36
C GLU A 106 15.00 5.49 24.98
N GLN A 107 15.98 5.57 24.09
CA GLN A 107 16.54 6.84 23.61
C GLN A 107 15.49 7.69 22.87
N ILE A 108 14.63 7.06 22.05
CA ILE A 108 13.55 7.76 21.35
C ILE A 108 12.50 8.25 22.36
N LEU A 109 12.12 7.40 23.31
CA LEU A 109 11.16 7.77 24.36
C LEU A 109 11.67 8.95 25.21
N LYS A 110 12.95 8.92 25.64
CA LYS A 110 13.57 10.03 26.38
C LYS A 110 13.56 11.32 25.58
N SER A 111 13.90 11.28 24.29
CA SER A 111 13.87 12.45 23.42
C SER A 111 12.47 13.03 23.27
N LEU A 112 11.44 12.19 23.14
CA LEU A 112 10.03 12.62 23.05
C LEU A 112 9.52 13.25 24.35
N VAL A 113 9.95 12.74 25.52
CA VAL A 113 9.64 13.35 26.81
C VAL A 113 10.34 14.71 26.97
N LEU A 114 11.63 14.79 26.64
CA LEU A 114 12.40 16.04 26.73
C LEU A 114 11.83 17.14 25.82
N SER A 115 11.28 16.77 24.67
CA SER A 115 10.61 17.70 23.75
C SER A 115 9.14 17.96 24.07
N GLY A 116 8.61 17.41 25.18
CA GLY A 116 7.23 17.59 25.62
C GLY A 116 6.18 16.98 24.68
N LYS A 117 6.57 16.07 23.79
CA LYS A 117 5.68 15.44 22.80
C LYS A 117 4.87 14.27 23.38
N ILE A 118 5.35 13.68 24.48
CA ILE A 118 4.65 12.68 25.32
C ILE A 118 4.98 12.91 26.80
N THR A 119 4.16 12.40 27.71
CA THR A 119 4.44 12.48 29.15
C THR A 119 5.43 11.40 29.61
N ARG A 120 5.97 11.54 30.83
CA ARG A 120 6.84 10.52 31.44
C ARG A 120 6.09 9.20 31.63
N GLU A 121 4.83 9.27 32.07
CA GLU A 121 3.97 8.11 32.29
C GLU A 121 3.67 7.38 30.98
N GLU A 122 3.39 8.13 29.90
CA GLU A 122 3.22 7.56 28.56
C GLU A 122 4.49 6.83 28.10
N ALA A 123 5.67 7.44 28.28
CA ALA A 123 6.95 6.82 27.94
C ALA A 123 7.23 5.55 28.76
N GLU A 124 6.99 5.58 30.07
CA GLU A 124 7.16 4.42 30.96
C GLU A 124 6.22 3.26 30.59
N MET A 125 4.97 3.56 30.21
CA MET A 125 4.03 2.55 29.74
C MET A 125 4.44 1.99 28.37
N SER A 126 4.83 2.86 27.45
CA SER A 126 5.24 2.49 26.10
C SER A 126 6.45 1.54 26.11
N GLY A 127 7.42 1.77 27.01
CA GLY A 127 8.59 0.90 27.18
C GLY A 127 8.29 -0.51 27.73
N ARG A 128 7.04 -0.82 28.11
CA ARG A 128 6.64 -2.13 28.67
C ARG A 128 5.76 -2.96 27.75
N ILE A 129 5.35 -2.42 26.62
CA ILE A 129 4.46 -3.07 25.65
C ILE A 129 5.08 -3.02 24.26
N THR A 130 4.58 -3.82 23.33
CA THR A 130 5.01 -3.74 21.93
C THR A 130 4.62 -2.39 21.30
N LEU A 131 5.32 -1.93 20.26
CA LEU A 131 4.94 -0.69 19.58
C LEU A 131 3.52 -0.76 19.01
N CYS A 132 3.15 -1.88 18.40
CA CYS A 132 1.80 -2.13 17.89
C CYS A 132 1.32 -3.56 18.18
N GLU A 133 0.05 -3.81 17.89
CA GLU A 133 -0.59 -5.12 18.05
C GLU A 133 -1.12 -5.69 16.74
N ASP A 134 -1.12 -4.92 15.65
CA ASP A 134 -1.63 -5.35 14.35
C ASP A 134 -0.49 -5.31 13.33
N LEU A 135 -0.19 -6.45 12.70
CA LEU A 135 0.76 -6.55 11.60
C LEU A 135 0.05 -7.05 10.35
N ASP A 136 0.12 -6.29 9.25
CA ASP A 136 -0.35 -6.72 7.94
C ASP A 136 0.81 -7.40 7.19
N ILE A 137 0.79 -8.72 7.13
CA ILE A 137 1.81 -9.50 6.40
C ILE A 137 1.46 -9.47 4.92
N GLU A 138 2.27 -8.75 4.15
CA GLU A 138 2.07 -8.50 2.72
C GLU A 138 2.89 -9.47 1.86
N GLY A 139 2.18 -10.38 1.18
CA GLY A 139 2.72 -11.22 0.11
C GLY A 139 2.82 -10.48 -1.23
N ASP A 140 2.69 -11.22 -2.34
CA ASP A 140 2.63 -10.62 -3.68
C ASP A 140 1.42 -9.67 -3.82
N SER A 141 1.69 -8.42 -4.16
CA SER A 141 0.69 -7.34 -4.17
C SER A 141 0.92 -6.34 -5.32
N GLY A 142 -0.06 -5.47 -5.57
CA GLY A 142 0.06 -4.43 -6.59
C GLY A 142 0.90 -3.27 -6.07
N GLY A 143 1.68 -2.63 -6.94
CA GLY A 143 2.62 -1.57 -6.52
C GLY A 143 3.90 -2.17 -5.94
N HIS A 144 4.44 -1.58 -4.87
CA HIS A 144 5.67 -2.08 -4.25
C HIS A 144 5.46 -3.46 -3.64
N THR A 145 6.25 -4.44 -4.10
CA THR A 145 6.19 -5.81 -3.60
C THR A 145 7.51 -6.54 -3.84
N ASP A 146 7.80 -7.50 -2.96
CA ASP A 146 8.91 -8.45 -3.09
C ASP A 146 8.47 -9.78 -3.73
N ASN A 147 7.22 -9.85 -4.23
CA ASN A 147 6.62 -11.03 -4.87
C ASN A 147 6.66 -12.30 -4.01
N ARG A 148 6.51 -12.15 -2.68
CA ARG A 148 6.60 -13.27 -1.73
C ARG A 148 5.29 -14.07 -1.71
N PRO A 149 5.33 -15.41 -1.82
CA PRO A 149 4.13 -16.23 -1.64
C PRO A 149 3.58 -16.11 -0.22
N LEU A 150 2.33 -15.64 -0.09
CA LEU A 150 1.70 -15.39 1.22
C LEU A 150 1.65 -16.65 2.10
N ASN A 151 1.37 -17.82 1.52
CA ASN A 151 1.28 -19.10 2.24
C ASN A 151 2.61 -19.53 2.88
N ALA A 152 3.75 -19.14 2.32
CA ALA A 152 5.07 -19.38 2.91
C ALA A 152 5.46 -18.26 3.88
N LEU A 153 5.18 -17.01 3.51
CA LEU A 153 5.57 -15.82 4.25
C LEU A 153 4.84 -15.70 5.60
N PHE A 154 3.52 -15.88 5.59
CA PHE A 154 2.65 -15.66 6.75
C PHE A 154 3.06 -16.47 7.99
N PRO A 155 3.12 -17.82 7.94
CA PRO A 155 3.49 -18.61 9.12
C PRO A 155 4.92 -18.35 9.60
N ALA A 156 5.84 -18.01 8.69
CA ALA A 156 7.23 -17.70 9.03
C ALA A 156 7.33 -16.42 9.88
N ILE A 157 6.62 -15.35 9.50
CA ILE A 157 6.60 -14.10 10.27
C ILE A 157 5.85 -14.28 11.59
N VAL A 158 4.70 -14.97 11.61
CA VAL A 158 3.97 -15.25 12.86
C VAL A 158 4.86 -15.97 13.88
N SER A 159 5.54 -17.03 13.44
CA SER A 159 6.48 -17.78 14.28
C SER A 159 7.64 -16.93 14.80
N PHE A 160 8.19 -16.05 13.96
CA PHE A 160 9.24 -15.12 14.35
C PHE A 160 8.77 -14.09 15.38
N CYS A 161 7.61 -13.47 15.15
CA CYS A 161 7.06 -12.43 16.01
C CYS A 161 6.64 -12.98 17.38
N ASN A 162 6.00 -14.15 17.46
CA ASN A 162 5.58 -14.74 18.73
C ASN A 162 6.77 -14.95 19.69
N LYS A 163 7.91 -15.42 19.19
CA LYS A 163 9.15 -15.58 20.00
C LYS A 163 9.63 -14.28 20.65
N ILE A 164 9.25 -13.13 20.10
CA ILE A 164 9.60 -11.81 20.61
C ILE A 164 8.47 -11.29 21.52
N SER A 165 7.22 -11.31 21.05
CA SER A 165 6.09 -10.69 21.74
C SER A 165 5.67 -11.41 23.02
N ASP A 166 5.94 -12.72 23.15
CA ASP A 166 5.60 -13.52 24.34
C ASP A 166 6.17 -12.93 25.64
N LYS A 167 7.28 -12.20 25.54
CA LYS A 167 7.95 -11.53 26.67
C LYS A 167 7.21 -10.29 27.18
N TYR A 168 6.29 -9.74 26.40
CA TYR A 168 5.64 -8.45 26.65
C TYR A 168 4.15 -8.57 26.95
N HIS A 169 3.62 -9.79 27.14
CA HIS A 169 2.21 -10.08 27.42
C HIS A 169 1.21 -9.40 26.46
N CYS A 170 1.65 -9.04 25.26
CA CYS A 170 0.83 -8.44 24.21
C CYS A 170 0.47 -9.52 23.19
N LYS A 171 -0.82 -9.66 22.89
CA LYS A 171 -1.28 -10.57 21.83
C LYS A 171 -1.26 -9.83 20.49
N ILE A 172 -0.31 -10.20 19.64
CA ILE A 172 -0.24 -9.69 18.27
C ILE A 172 -1.32 -10.35 17.42
N ARG A 173 -2.01 -9.53 16.63
CA ARG A 173 -2.98 -9.89 15.61
C ARG A 173 -2.28 -9.76 14.25
N TYR A 174 -2.34 -10.84 13.49
CA TYR A 174 -1.68 -10.90 12.18
C TYR A 174 -2.75 -10.80 11.10
N GLY A 175 -2.68 -9.77 10.27
CA GLY A 175 -3.46 -9.57 9.06
C GLY A 175 -2.75 -10.19 7.86
N ALA A 176 -3.52 -10.63 6.87
CA ALA A 176 -2.99 -11.13 5.61
C ALA A 176 -3.28 -10.13 4.49
N ALA A 177 -2.26 -9.77 3.71
CA ALA A 177 -2.35 -8.87 2.56
C ALA A 177 -1.64 -9.46 1.33
N GLY A 178 -2.08 -9.07 0.13
CA GLY A 178 -1.50 -9.54 -1.13
C GLY A 178 -2.13 -10.85 -1.63
N GLY A 179 -2.48 -10.88 -2.92
CA GLY A 179 -3.14 -12.03 -3.55
C GLY A 179 -4.61 -12.27 -3.14
N ILE A 180 -5.22 -11.39 -2.32
CA ILE A 180 -6.60 -11.55 -1.85
C ILE A 180 -7.56 -10.84 -2.80
N GLY A 181 -8.36 -11.62 -3.52
CA GLY A 181 -9.36 -11.11 -4.46
C GLY A 181 -10.54 -12.03 -4.73
N THR A 182 -10.62 -13.17 -4.04
CA THR A 182 -11.71 -14.14 -4.16
C THR A 182 -12.10 -14.70 -2.80
N PRO A 183 -13.33 -15.21 -2.63
CA PRO A 183 -13.73 -15.94 -1.43
C PRO A 183 -12.76 -17.06 -1.02
N GLN A 184 -12.17 -17.77 -1.99
CA GLN A 184 -11.18 -18.82 -1.74
C GLN A 184 -9.88 -18.26 -1.15
N SER A 185 -9.40 -17.12 -1.66
CA SER A 185 -8.23 -16.45 -1.08
C SER A 185 -8.50 -15.94 0.34
N VAL A 186 -9.74 -15.51 0.64
CA VAL A 186 -10.16 -15.11 1.99
C VAL A 186 -10.17 -16.32 2.93
N ALA A 187 -10.83 -17.41 2.55
CA ALA A 187 -10.86 -18.64 3.35
C ALA A 187 -9.43 -19.18 3.58
N SER A 188 -8.56 -19.13 2.57
CA SER A 188 -7.16 -19.51 2.69
C SER A 188 -6.39 -18.63 3.68
N ALA A 189 -6.60 -17.32 3.68
CA ALA A 189 -5.94 -16.41 4.61
C ALA A 189 -6.36 -16.71 6.06
N PHE A 190 -7.65 -16.90 6.31
CA PHE A 190 -8.14 -17.28 7.64
C PHE A 190 -7.65 -18.68 8.08
N ALA A 191 -7.55 -19.64 7.15
CA ALA A 191 -6.98 -20.95 7.42
C ALA A 191 -5.48 -20.90 7.79
N LEU A 192 -4.73 -19.91 7.32
CA LEU A 192 -3.34 -19.65 7.75
C LEU A 192 -3.25 -19.07 9.17
N GLY A 193 -4.39 -18.67 9.77
CA GLY A 193 -4.44 -18.04 11.08
C GLY A 193 -4.49 -16.51 11.05
N ALA A 194 -4.86 -15.91 9.91
CA ALA A 194 -5.09 -14.47 9.84
C ALA A 194 -6.25 -14.05 10.76
N SER A 195 -6.07 -12.93 11.45
CA SER A 195 -7.11 -12.27 12.25
C SER A 195 -7.97 -11.31 11.44
N HIS A 196 -7.43 -10.83 10.32
CA HIS A 196 -8.10 -9.97 9.35
C HIS A 196 -7.40 -10.09 7.99
N ILE A 197 -8.04 -9.54 6.96
CA ILE A 197 -7.51 -9.50 5.59
C ILE A 197 -7.43 -8.05 5.12
N VAL A 198 -6.50 -7.80 4.19
CA VAL A 198 -6.35 -6.50 3.52
C VAL A 198 -6.45 -6.72 2.01
N VAL A 199 -7.42 -6.05 1.41
CA VAL A 199 -7.69 -6.11 -0.04
C VAL A 199 -7.24 -4.78 -0.67
N GLY A 200 -6.45 -4.89 -1.74
CA GLY A 200 -5.88 -3.73 -2.44
C GLY A 200 -6.35 -3.63 -3.88
N SER A 201 -5.75 -4.41 -4.78
CA SER A 201 -5.96 -4.30 -6.23
C SER A 201 -7.44 -4.31 -6.62
N VAL A 202 -8.26 -5.20 -6.03
CA VAL A 202 -9.70 -5.29 -6.32
C VAL A 202 -10.44 -3.97 -6.06
N TYR A 203 -10.19 -3.31 -4.93
CA TYR A 203 -10.84 -2.05 -4.57
C TYR A 203 -10.49 -0.90 -5.53
N GLN A 204 -9.38 -0.97 -6.26
CA GLN A 204 -9.07 0.03 -7.29
C GLN A 204 -10.07 0.01 -8.45
N SER A 205 -10.76 -1.11 -8.69
CA SER A 205 -11.83 -1.21 -9.70
C SER A 205 -13.20 -0.74 -9.20
N ALA A 206 -13.32 -0.38 -7.91
CA ALA A 206 -14.59 0.03 -7.33
C ALA A 206 -15.00 1.44 -7.78
N VAL A 207 -16.30 1.71 -7.76
CA VAL A 207 -16.87 3.03 -8.12
C VAL A 207 -16.30 4.14 -7.24
N GLU A 208 -16.06 3.86 -5.96
CA GLU A 208 -15.56 4.79 -4.96
C GLU A 208 -14.06 5.09 -5.10
N ALA A 209 -13.30 4.31 -5.88
CA ALA A 209 -11.87 4.51 -6.03
C ALA A 209 -11.55 5.81 -6.80
N GLY A 210 -10.61 6.59 -6.27
CA GLY A 210 -10.08 7.83 -6.84
C GLY A 210 -9.17 7.62 -8.05
N THR A 211 -9.69 7.02 -9.11
CA THR A 211 -9.01 6.81 -10.38
C THR A 211 -10.00 6.99 -11.55
N SER A 212 -9.49 7.11 -12.77
CA SER A 212 -10.32 7.35 -13.95
C SER A 212 -11.20 6.14 -14.32
N SER A 213 -12.31 6.41 -15.00
CA SER A 213 -13.19 5.35 -15.52
C SER A 213 -12.44 4.43 -16.50
N GLN A 214 -11.51 4.97 -17.29
CA GLN A 214 -10.67 4.18 -18.20
C GLN A 214 -9.77 3.19 -17.43
N VAL A 215 -9.23 3.58 -16.27
CA VAL A 215 -8.47 2.65 -15.41
C VAL A 215 -9.38 1.56 -14.88
N LYS A 216 -10.59 1.89 -14.41
CA LYS A 216 -11.56 0.90 -13.92
C LYS A 216 -11.96 -0.11 -15.01
N GLU A 217 -12.11 0.35 -16.25
CA GLU A 217 -12.39 -0.50 -17.41
C GLU A 217 -11.21 -1.40 -17.79
N LEU A 218 -9.98 -0.89 -17.71
CA LEU A 218 -8.78 -1.71 -17.93
C LEU A 218 -8.64 -2.79 -16.85
N LEU A 219 -8.92 -2.43 -15.60
CA LEU A 219 -8.89 -3.36 -14.47
C LEU A 219 -9.96 -4.45 -14.61
N SER A 220 -11.19 -4.12 -14.99
CA SER A 220 -12.30 -5.09 -15.13
C SER A 220 -12.06 -6.16 -16.20
N ARG A 221 -11.25 -5.84 -17.22
CA ARG A 221 -10.90 -6.75 -18.33
C ARG A 221 -9.58 -7.50 -18.14
N SER A 222 -8.90 -7.30 -17.01
CA SER A 222 -7.61 -7.93 -16.75
C SER A 222 -7.76 -9.39 -16.30
N GLY A 223 -6.90 -10.26 -16.81
CA GLY A 223 -6.75 -11.64 -16.38
C GLY A 223 -5.62 -11.82 -15.37
N ILE A 224 -5.52 -13.03 -14.81
CA ILE A 224 -4.54 -13.34 -13.75
C ILE A 224 -3.08 -13.11 -14.19
N SER A 225 -2.80 -13.30 -15.48
CA SER A 225 -1.47 -13.15 -16.07
C SER A 225 -1.18 -11.75 -16.59
N ASP A 226 -2.11 -10.78 -16.45
CA ASP A 226 -2.03 -9.46 -17.08
C ASP A 226 -1.28 -8.42 -16.24
N VAL A 227 -0.37 -8.90 -15.38
CA VAL A 227 0.53 -8.06 -14.57
C VAL A 227 1.99 -8.32 -14.92
N MET A 228 2.86 -7.37 -14.57
CA MET A 228 4.31 -7.49 -14.68
C MET A 228 5.03 -6.57 -13.69
N MET A 229 6.30 -6.86 -13.43
CA MET A 229 7.18 -5.93 -12.72
C MET A 229 7.74 -4.87 -13.67
N THR A 230 7.77 -3.62 -13.21
CA THR A 230 8.46 -2.51 -13.87
C THR A 230 9.29 -1.73 -12.86
N ILE A 231 10.17 -0.86 -13.35
CA ILE A 231 10.94 0.06 -12.51
C ILE A 231 10.01 1.05 -11.81
N SER A 232 10.28 1.33 -10.54
CA SER A 232 9.60 2.39 -9.81
C SER A 232 10.27 3.74 -9.99
N ALA A 233 9.48 4.81 -9.85
CA ALA A 233 10.00 6.17 -9.86
C ALA A 233 10.79 6.47 -8.57
N ASP A 234 10.29 6.01 -7.43
CA ASP A 234 11.01 6.02 -6.17
C ASP A 234 12.16 5.00 -6.22
N ARG A 235 13.33 5.41 -5.74
CA ARG A 235 14.54 4.57 -5.74
C ARG A 235 14.84 3.94 -7.12
N PHE A 236 14.52 4.67 -8.19
CA PHE A 236 14.82 4.30 -9.58
C PHE A 236 16.28 3.91 -9.75
N GLU A 237 17.18 4.71 -9.15
CA GLU A 237 18.63 4.56 -9.21
C GLU A 237 19.10 3.21 -8.65
N THR A 238 18.46 2.73 -7.58
CA THR A 238 18.78 1.44 -6.93
C THR A 238 18.03 0.26 -7.54
N GLY A 239 17.12 0.48 -8.49
CA GLY A 239 16.41 -0.59 -9.17
C GLY A 239 15.15 -1.10 -8.47
N SER A 240 14.54 -0.31 -7.58
CA SER A 240 13.27 -0.68 -6.94
C SER A 240 12.20 -0.98 -7.98
N ARG A 241 11.40 -2.02 -7.75
CA ARG A 241 10.37 -2.49 -8.69
C ARG A 241 8.98 -2.37 -8.10
N VAL A 242 8.00 -2.22 -8.99
CA VAL A 242 6.57 -2.24 -8.67
C VAL A 242 5.83 -3.17 -9.63
N GLN A 243 4.79 -3.85 -9.13
CA GLN A 243 3.89 -4.67 -9.92
C GLN A 243 2.76 -3.81 -10.51
N VAL A 244 2.62 -3.89 -11.83
CA VAL A 244 1.67 -3.07 -12.60
C VAL A 244 0.87 -3.92 -13.59
N LEU A 245 -0.29 -3.41 -13.99
CA LEU A 245 -1.05 -3.93 -15.12
C LEU A 245 -0.23 -3.79 -16.42
N LYS A 246 -0.20 -4.83 -17.25
CA LYS A 246 0.45 -4.82 -18.58
C LYS A 246 -0.54 -4.87 -19.74
N LYS A 247 -1.79 -5.24 -19.50
CA LYS A 247 -2.82 -5.29 -20.55
C LYS A 247 -3.42 -3.91 -20.76
N GLY A 248 -3.48 -3.47 -22.02
CA GLY A 248 -4.05 -2.18 -22.41
C GLY A 248 -3.16 -0.96 -22.14
N THR A 249 -1.95 -1.16 -21.60
CA THR A 249 -0.95 -0.11 -21.38
C THR A 249 0.44 -0.65 -21.71
N MET A 250 1.32 0.20 -22.25
CA MET A 250 2.73 -0.13 -22.51
C MET A 250 3.67 0.43 -21.44
N MET A 251 3.13 1.06 -20.39
CA MET A 251 3.94 1.71 -19.35
C MET A 251 4.99 0.75 -18.79
N GLY A 252 4.59 -0.46 -18.36
CA GLY A 252 5.51 -1.42 -17.75
C GLY A 252 6.71 -1.77 -18.64
N LEU A 253 6.48 -1.92 -19.95
CA LEU A 253 7.54 -2.16 -20.94
C LEU A 253 8.42 -0.92 -21.14
N ARG A 254 7.82 0.27 -21.22
CA ARG A 254 8.52 1.55 -21.39
C ARG A 254 9.40 1.87 -20.18
N GLY A 255 8.91 1.67 -18.96
CA GLY A 255 9.70 1.85 -17.73
C GLY A 255 10.92 0.92 -17.70
N ASN A 256 10.74 -0.36 -18.04
CA ASN A 256 11.86 -1.30 -18.13
C ASN A 256 12.89 -0.92 -19.20
N LEU A 257 12.44 -0.40 -20.35
CA LEU A 257 13.33 0.15 -21.38
C LEU A 257 14.14 1.34 -20.86
N LEU A 258 13.48 2.33 -20.24
CA LEU A 258 14.16 3.50 -19.66
C LEU A 258 15.20 3.08 -18.62
N TYR A 259 14.89 2.11 -17.76
CA TYR A 259 15.84 1.60 -16.79
C TYR A 259 17.02 0.86 -17.44
N LYS A 260 16.76 0.09 -18.50
CA LYS A 260 17.83 -0.56 -19.28
C LYS A 260 18.77 0.49 -19.86
N VAL A 261 18.24 1.54 -20.49
CA VAL A 261 19.03 2.66 -21.02
C VAL A 261 19.85 3.31 -19.89
N TYR A 262 19.22 3.63 -18.77
CA TYR A 262 19.89 4.23 -17.61
C TYR A 262 21.09 3.40 -17.11
N LYS A 263 20.99 2.07 -17.13
CA LYS A 263 22.07 1.19 -16.70
C LYS A 263 23.25 1.14 -17.68
N HIS A 264 23.03 1.33 -18.97
CA HIS A 264 24.04 1.13 -20.02
C HIS A 264 24.76 2.41 -20.46
N HIS A 265 24.25 3.60 -20.11
CA HIS A 265 24.80 4.89 -20.54
C HIS A 265 25.04 5.81 -19.34
N ASP A 266 26.10 6.63 -19.34
CA ASP A 266 26.44 7.47 -18.18
C ASP A 266 25.82 8.87 -18.22
N CYS A 267 25.47 9.34 -19.41
CA CYS A 267 24.68 10.54 -19.64
C CYS A 267 23.65 10.35 -20.77
N ILE A 268 22.83 11.37 -21.02
CA ILE A 268 21.84 11.33 -22.11
C ILE A 268 22.50 11.47 -23.48
N GLU A 269 23.66 12.14 -23.54
CA GLU A 269 24.44 12.37 -24.75
C GLU A 269 25.12 11.09 -25.26
N ASP A 270 25.35 10.10 -24.37
CA ASP A 270 25.91 8.79 -24.71
C ASP A 270 24.89 7.83 -25.33
N ILE A 271 23.61 8.18 -25.34
CA ILE A 271 22.53 7.31 -25.85
C ILE A 271 22.59 7.30 -27.39
N PRO A 272 22.66 6.12 -28.05
CA PRO A 272 22.66 6.05 -29.50
C PRO A 272 21.49 6.81 -30.12
N GLU A 273 21.76 7.61 -31.15
CA GLU A 273 20.80 8.55 -31.75
C GLU A 273 19.45 7.89 -32.11
N LYS A 274 19.49 6.65 -32.62
CA LYS A 274 18.28 5.87 -32.93
C LYS A 274 17.43 5.61 -31.69
N ILE A 275 18.05 5.19 -30.58
CA ILE A 275 17.36 4.92 -29.32
C ILE A 275 16.82 6.23 -28.73
N LEU A 276 17.62 7.30 -28.75
CA LEU A 276 17.22 8.62 -28.27
C LEU A 276 15.97 9.13 -29.00
N LYS A 277 15.97 9.12 -30.34
CA LYS A 277 14.81 9.52 -31.14
C LYS A 277 13.59 8.64 -30.88
N ASP A 278 13.79 7.34 -30.67
CA ASP A 278 12.70 6.42 -30.36
C ASP A 278 12.06 6.69 -28.99
N ILE A 279 12.85 6.98 -27.94
CA ILE A 279 12.30 7.31 -26.61
C ILE A 279 11.63 8.69 -26.62
N GLU A 280 12.20 9.69 -27.28
CA GLU A 280 11.61 11.03 -27.41
C GLU A 280 10.27 10.95 -28.16
N LYS A 281 10.21 10.22 -29.28
CA LYS A 281 8.98 10.09 -30.06
C LYS A 281 7.91 9.24 -29.36
N ASN A 282 8.28 8.05 -28.86
CA ASN A 282 7.29 7.06 -28.46
C ASN A 282 6.94 7.09 -26.97
N ILE A 283 7.80 7.65 -26.12
CA ILE A 283 7.61 7.66 -24.66
C ILE A 283 7.34 9.09 -24.18
N PHE A 284 8.32 9.99 -24.35
CA PHE A 284 8.23 11.36 -23.84
C PHE A 284 7.29 12.23 -24.67
N ARG A 285 7.21 11.98 -25.99
CA ARG A 285 6.51 12.79 -27.01
C ARG A 285 6.99 14.24 -27.03
N MET A 286 8.26 14.45 -26.71
CA MET A 286 8.99 15.70 -26.70
C MET A 286 10.48 15.37 -26.56
N THR A 287 11.35 16.36 -26.78
CA THR A 287 12.80 16.17 -26.64
C THR A 287 13.18 15.99 -25.16
N LEU A 288 14.27 15.27 -24.88
CA LEU A 288 14.76 15.13 -23.51
C LEU A 288 15.16 16.46 -22.88
N GLN A 289 15.56 17.44 -23.71
CA GLN A 289 15.84 18.79 -23.24
C GLN A 289 14.56 19.50 -22.75
N GLU A 290 13.44 19.38 -23.46
CA GLU A 290 12.15 19.90 -22.99
C GLU A 290 11.67 19.21 -21.71
N VAL A 291 11.89 17.89 -21.59
CA VAL A 291 11.60 17.14 -20.35
C VAL A 291 12.45 17.67 -19.19
N TRP A 292 13.73 17.97 -19.44
CA TRP A 292 14.62 18.51 -18.42
C TRP A 292 14.16 19.87 -17.90
N GLU A 293 13.79 20.80 -18.78
CA GLU A 293 13.26 22.11 -18.37
C GLU A 293 11.98 21.95 -17.54
N LYS A 294 11.03 21.10 -17.98
CA LYS A 294 9.81 20.79 -17.21
C LYS A 294 10.11 20.16 -15.85
N THR A 295 11.18 19.37 -15.77
CA THR A 295 11.60 18.77 -14.50
C THR A 295 12.12 19.85 -13.55
N LYS A 296 12.96 20.78 -14.02
CA LYS A 296 13.42 21.92 -13.21
C LYS A 296 12.25 22.76 -12.71
N ASP A 297 11.28 23.07 -13.57
CA ASP A 297 10.09 23.83 -13.21
C ASP A 297 9.29 23.14 -12.09
N TYR A 298 9.07 21.83 -12.20
CA TYR A 298 8.37 21.06 -11.17
C TYR A 298 9.06 21.14 -9.81
N PHE A 299 10.36 20.90 -9.75
CA PHE A 299 11.10 20.98 -8.49
C PHE A 299 11.11 22.40 -7.92
N ALA A 300 11.19 23.44 -8.77
CA ALA A 300 11.10 24.83 -8.33
C ALA A 300 9.74 25.13 -7.67
N THR A 301 8.63 24.58 -8.20
CA THR A 301 7.30 24.72 -7.56
C THR A 301 7.19 24.02 -6.21
N GLU A 302 8.02 23.00 -5.95
CA GLU A 302 8.13 22.30 -4.67
C GLU A 302 9.21 22.93 -3.76
N GLY A 303 9.72 24.12 -4.12
CA GLY A 303 10.73 24.86 -3.35
C GLY A 303 12.15 24.30 -3.46
N GLN A 304 12.41 23.40 -4.41
CA GLN A 304 13.72 22.78 -4.64
C GLN A 304 14.36 23.33 -5.92
N ILE A 305 15.50 23.99 -5.80
CA ILE A 305 16.26 24.46 -6.96
C ILE A 305 17.25 23.38 -7.35
N ILE A 306 17.05 22.79 -8.54
CA ILE A 306 18.04 21.90 -9.12
C ILE A 306 19.10 22.74 -9.84
N SER A 307 20.36 22.59 -9.43
CA SER A 307 21.51 23.21 -10.09
C SER A 307 21.60 22.79 -11.56
N ASP A 308 22.22 23.57 -12.44
CA ASP A 308 22.55 23.09 -13.79
C ASP A 308 23.78 22.14 -13.80
N ASN A 309 24.55 22.08 -12.71
CA ASN A 309 25.79 21.28 -12.59
C ASN A 309 25.61 19.91 -11.91
N ILE A 310 24.40 19.36 -11.92
CA ILE A 310 24.12 18.02 -11.40
C ILE A 310 24.88 16.98 -12.24
N LYS A 311 25.37 15.92 -11.57
CA LYS A 311 26.00 14.77 -12.23
C LYS A 311 25.12 14.25 -13.38
N ALA A 312 25.72 14.04 -14.56
CA ALA A 312 24.99 13.68 -15.78
C ALA A 312 24.09 12.44 -15.62
N LYS A 313 24.56 11.43 -14.89
CA LYS A 313 23.77 10.23 -14.54
C LYS A 313 22.49 10.57 -13.76
N ASN A 314 22.58 11.50 -12.82
CA ASN A 314 21.44 11.93 -12.02
C ASN A 314 20.48 12.77 -12.88
N LYS A 315 20.98 13.61 -13.80
CA LYS A 315 20.14 14.34 -14.77
C LYS A 315 19.31 13.36 -15.59
N MET A 316 19.94 12.32 -16.13
CA MET A 316 19.24 11.26 -16.88
C MET A 316 18.19 10.55 -16.01
N ALA A 317 18.51 10.21 -14.75
CA ALA A 317 17.54 9.60 -13.82
C ALA A 317 16.31 10.50 -13.60
N LEU A 318 16.51 11.80 -13.38
CA LEU A 318 15.41 12.75 -13.18
C LEU A 318 14.51 12.87 -14.42
N ILE A 319 15.11 12.94 -15.62
CA ILE A 319 14.38 12.94 -16.90
C ILE A 319 13.52 11.67 -17.04
N PHE A 320 14.06 10.50 -16.72
CA PHE A 320 13.30 9.25 -16.83
C PHE A 320 12.22 9.13 -15.75
N LYS A 321 12.50 9.61 -14.53
CA LYS A 321 11.54 9.68 -13.42
C LYS A 321 10.37 10.62 -13.73
N TRP A 322 10.57 11.65 -14.56
CA TRP A 322 9.48 12.49 -15.05
C TRP A 322 8.39 11.65 -15.74
N TYR A 323 8.77 10.72 -16.64
CA TYR A 323 7.80 9.85 -17.30
C TYR A 323 7.09 8.93 -16.31
N LEU A 324 7.85 8.29 -15.41
CA LEU A 324 7.31 7.36 -14.43
C LEU A 324 6.34 8.06 -13.46
N GLY A 325 6.70 9.24 -12.93
CA GLY A 325 5.81 10.02 -12.06
C GLY A 325 4.55 10.48 -12.76
N ASN A 326 4.66 11.01 -13.99
CA ASN A 326 3.50 11.45 -14.76
C ASN A 326 2.60 10.28 -15.21
N SER A 327 3.16 9.08 -15.42
CA SER A 327 2.39 7.90 -15.83
C SER A 327 1.30 7.50 -14.83
N ALA A 328 1.55 7.68 -13.53
CA ALA A 328 0.55 7.50 -12.49
C ALA A 328 -0.51 8.63 -12.51
N HIS A 329 -0.07 9.87 -12.68
CA HIS A 329 -0.97 11.03 -12.73
C HIS A 329 -1.92 10.99 -13.93
N TRP A 330 -1.43 10.58 -15.12
CA TRP A 330 -2.26 10.42 -16.31
C TRP A 330 -3.33 9.34 -16.12
N ALA A 331 -3.01 8.26 -15.42
CA ALA A 331 -3.97 7.20 -15.10
C ALA A 331 -5.08 7.71 -14.17
N VAL A 332 -4.72 8.44 -13.11
CA VAL A 332 -5.69 9.02 -12.16
C VAL A 332 -6.58 10.07 -12.83
N SER A 333 -5.99 10.98 -13.61
CA SER A 333 -6.72 12.07 -14.30
C SER A 333 -7.49 11.62 -15.54
N GLY A 334 -7.27 10.40 -16.04
CA GLY A 334 -7.95 9.91 -17.25
C GLY A 334 -7.52 10.64 -18.51
N ARG A 335 -6.27 11.08 -18.58
CA ARG A 335 -5.73 11.83 -19.72
C ARG A 335 -5.75 10.96 -21.00
N ALA A 336 -6.68 11.25 -21.91
CA ALA A 336 -7.00 10.38 -23.04
C ALA A 336 -5.85 10.14 -24.02
N ASP A 337 -5.02 11.16 -24.30
CA ASP A 337 -3.86 11.05 -25.20
C ASP A 337 -2.73 10.19 -24.62
N ARG A 338 -2.79 9.85 -23.33
CA ARG A 338 -1.76 9.08 -22.60
C ARG A 338 -2.24 7.70 -22.12
N LEU A 339 -3.36 7.17 -22.61
CA LEU A 339 -3.91 5.87 -22.18
C LEU A 339 -2.86 4.74 -22.19
N ILE A 340 -2.09 4.64 -23.28
CA ILE A 340 -1.04 3.62 -23.45
C ILE A 340 0.15 3.81 -22.48
N ASP A 341 0.18 4.92 -21.75
CA ASP A 341 1.21 5.33 -20.79
C ASP A 341 0.71 5.23 -19.33
N TYR A 342 -0.48 4.71 -19.07
CA TYR A 342 -1.01 4.64 -17.71
C TYR A 342 -0.22 3.66 -16.84
N GLN A 343 0.24 4.14 -15.68
CA GLN A 343 0.72 3.29 -14.59
C GLN A 343 -0.46 2.91 -13.70
N ILE A 344 -0.78 1.62 -13.68
CA ILE A 344 -1.85 1.07 -12.87
C ILE A 344 -1.24 -0.02 -11.98
N TRP A 345 -1.10 0.27 -10.69
CA TRP A 345 -0.60 -0.69 -9.70
C TRP A 345 -1.62 -1.80 -9.47
N CYS A 346 -1.31 -3.01 -9.91
CA CYS A 346 -2.25 -4.11 -9.91
C CYS A 346 -1.52 -5.43 -9.70
N SER A 347 -2.15 -6.38 -9.00
CA SER A 347 -1.67 -7.75 -8.84
C SER A 347 -2.60 -8.73 -9.53
N SER A 348 -2.17 -9.99 -9.58
CA SER A 348 -2.96 -11.13 -10.05
C SER A 348 -4.30 -11.30 -9.32
N ALA A 349 -4.46 -10.73 -8.11
CA ALA A 349 -5.72 -10.72 -7.36
C ALA A 349 -6.88 -10.08 -8.13
N MET A 350 -6.63 -9.05 -8.95
CA MET A 350 -7.66 -8.45 -9.81
C MET A 350 -8.15 -9.43 -10.87
N GLY A 351 -7.23 -10.15 -11.53
CA GLY A 351 -7.59 -11.15 -12.53
C GLY A 351 -8.37 -12.32 -11.94
N ALA A 352 -7.99 -12.78 -10.75
CA ALA A 352 -8.74 -13.80 -10.01
C ALA A 352 -10.14 -13.30 -9.61
N PHE A 353 -10.25 -12.04 -9.16
CA PHE A 353 -11.54 -11.40 -8.87
C PHE A 353 -12.43 -11.35 -10.12
N ASN A 354 -11.89 -10.89 -11.26
CA ASN A 354 -12.64 -10.78 -12.52
C ASN A 354 -13.18 -12.14 -12.99
N GLU A 355 -12.39 -13.22 -12.87
CA GLU A 355 -12.86 -14.56 -13.22
C GLU A 355 -13.98 -15.03 -12.27
N TRP A 356 -13.86 -14.73 -10.97
CA TRP A 356 -14.87 -15.09 -9.99
C TRP A 356 -16.21 -14.36 -10.22
N VAL A 357 -16.17 -13.06 -10.52
CA VAL A 357 -17.38 -12.24 -10.72
C VAL A 357 -17.99 -12.33 -12.11
N LYS A 358 -17.35 -13.03 -13.05
CA LYS A 358 -17.84 -13.20 -14.42
C LYS A 358 -19.27 -13.77 -14.45
N GLY A 359 -20.14 -13.15 -15.24
CA GLY A 359 -21.57 -13.45 -15.35
C GLY A 359 -22.43 -12.91 -14.21
N SER A 360 -21.87 -12.18 -13.26
CA SER A 360 -22.60 -11.58 -12.13
C SER A 360 -22.77 -10.06 -12.27
N PHE A 361 -23.51 -9.45 -11.34
CA PHE A 361 -23.66 -8.00 -11.29
C PHE A 361 -22.35 -7.24 -11.04
N LEU A 362 -21.33 -7.89 -10.46
CA LEU A 362 -20.00 -7.29 -10.22
C LEU A 362 -19.06 -7.37 -11.43
N GLU A 363 -19.45 -8.04 -12.51
CA GLU A 363 -18.66 -8.05 -13.76
C GLU A 363 -18.51 -6.63 -14.31
N ASP A 364 -19.62 -5.88 -14.32
CA ASP A 364 -19.72 -4.48 -14.74
C ASP A 364 -19.02 -3.54 -13.74
N PRO A 365 -17.96 -2.82 -14.14
CA PRO A 365 -17.24 -1.91 -13.25
C PRO A 365 -18.10 -0.77 -12.70
N GLU A 366 -19.18 -0.37 -13.37
CA GLU A 366 -20.09 0.66 -12.85
C GLU A 366 -20.94 0.16 -11.67
N LYS A 367 -21.02 -1.16 -11.48
CA LYS A 367 -21.76 -1.81 -10.39
C LYS A 367 -20.84 -2.33 -9.28
N ARG A 368 -19.53 -2.13 -9.40
CA ARG A 368 -18.52 -2.53 -8.40
C ARG A 368 -18.52 -1.57 -7.21
N LEU A 369 -19.55 -1.65 -6.38
CA LEU A 369 -19.58 -0.93 -5.11
C LEU A 369 -18.63 -1.59 -4.10
N LEU A 370 -17.81 -0.80 -3.42
CA LEU A 370 -16.84 -1.28 -2.44
C LEU A 370 -17.52 -2.13 -1.35
N LYS A 371 -18.69 -1.70 -0.87
CA LYS A 371 -19.52 -2.46 0.10
C LYS A 371 -19.82 -3.87 -0.42
N GLN A 372 -20.31 -3.98 -1.66
CA GLN A 372 -20.71 -5.27 -2.24
C GLN A 372 -19.51 -6.20 -2.45
N ILE A 373 -18.38 -5.67 -2.89
CA ILE A 373 -17.13 -6.44 -3.01
C ILE A 373 -16.72 -7.00 -1.64
N ALA A 374 -16.65 -6.14 -0.62
CA ALA A 374 -16.21 -6.52 0.72
C ALA A 374 -17.13 -7.60 1.33
N LEU A 375 -18.45 -7.39 1.26
CA LEU A 375 -19.43 -8.34 1.79
C LEU A 375 -19.34 -9.70 1.09
N ASN A 376 -19.31 -9.72 -0.24
CA ASN A 376 -19.26 -10.98 -0.98
C ASN A 376 -17.95 -11.75 -0.78
N LEU A 377 -16.83 -11.06 -0.61
CA LEU A 377 -15.55 -11.70 -0.27
C LEU A 377 -15.63 -12.37 1.12
N MET A 378 -16.24 -11.70 2.10
CA MET A 378 -16.38 -12.22 3.46
C MET A 378 -17.41 -13.34 3.56
N GLU A 379 -18.61 -13.16 2.99
CA GLU A 379 -19.69 -14.14 3.00
C GLU A 379 -19.26 -15.43 2.30
N GLY A 380 -18.72 -15.31 1.08
CA GLY A 380 -18.19 -16.45 0.36
C GLY A 380 -17.06 -17.14 1.12
N GLY A 381 -16.17 -16.36 1.77
CA GLY A 381 -15.10 -16.90 2.61
C GLY A 381 -15.63 -17.70 3.80
N ALA A 382 -16.71 -17.25 4.43
CA ALA A 382 -17.38 -17.94 5.52
C ALA A 382 -18.04 -19.25 5.06
N ILE A 383 -18.77 -19.22 3.94
CA ILE A 383 -19.40 -20.40 3.33
C ILE A 383 -18.36 -21.46 2.99
N LEU A 384 -17.26 -21.06 2.35
CA LEU A 384 -16.15 -21.94 2.00
C LEU A 384 -15.52 -22.57 3.25
N THR A 385 -15.26 -21.76 4.27
CA THR A 385 -14.71 -22.23 5.54
C THR A 385 -15.63 -23.27 6.19
N ARG A 386 -16.95 -23.04 6.18
CA ARG A 386 -17.94 -23.99 6.67
C ARG A 386 -17.95 -25.28 5.84
N GLY A 387 -17.90 -25.18 4.52
CA GLY A 387 -17.79 -26.34 3.63
C GLY A 387 -16.55 -27.18 3.93
N HIS A 388 -15.39 -26.53 4.16
CA HIS A 388 -14.16 -27.22 4.54
C HIS A 388 -14.30 -27.95 5.89
N GLN A 389 -14.92 -27.33 6.89
CA GLN A 389 -15.20 -27.98 8.18
C GLN A 389 -16.06 -29.24 7.98
N LEU A 390 -17.16 -29.16 7.23
CA LEU A 390 -18.04 -30.31 7.00
C LEU A 390 -17.31 -31.46 6.28
N ARG A 391 -16.41 -31.16 5.34
CA ARG A 391 -15.54 -32.16 4.70
C ARG A 391 -14.67 -32.91 5.72
N THR A 392 -14.14 -32.23 6.74
CA THR A 392 -13.35 -32.89 7.79
C THR A 392 -14.16 -33.86 8.65
N TYR A 393 -15.49 -33.71 8.69
CA TYR A 393 -16.41 -34.65 9.35
C TYR A 393 -16.95 -35.74 8.40
N GLY A 394 -16.41 -35.87 7.19
CA GLY A 394 -16.80 -36.92 6.23
C GLY A 394 -18.12 -36.64 5.49
N VAL A 395 -18.66 -35.43 5.56
CA VAL A 395 -19.87 -35.06 4.81
C VAL A 395 -19.54 -35.01 3.31
N PRO A 396 -20.26 -35.76 2.44
CA PRO A 396 -20.00 -35.80 1.01
C PRO A 396 -20.54 -34.54 0.33
N LEU A 397 -19.79 -33.45 0.40
CA LEU A 397 -20.14 -32.20 -0.26
C LEU A 397 -19.76 -32.22 -1.74
N ARG A 398 -20.70 -31.81 -2.59
CA ARG A 398 -20.47 -31.53 -4.01
C ARG A 398 -19.45 -30.40 -4.18
N ASN A 399 -18.77 -30.36 -5.33
CA ASN A 399 -17.74 -29.35 -5.60
C ASN A 399 -18.31 -27.94 -5.81
N ASP A 400 -19.56 -27.81 -6.23
CA ASP A 400 -20.26 -26.53 -6.43
C ASP A 400 -20.46 -25.74 -5.12
N VAL A 401 -20.50 -26.41 -3.97
CA VAL A 401 -20.50 -25.76 -2.64
C VAL A 401 -19.28 -24.85 -2.45
N PHE A 402 -18.18 -25.12 -3.16
CA PHE A 402 -16.95 -24.33 -3.09
C PHE A 402 -16.85 -23.27 -4.21
N LEU A 403 -17.94 -23.03 -4.92
CA LEU A 403 -18.06 -22.06 -6.01
C LEU A 403 -19.09 -20.97 -5.65
N TYR A 404 -18.85 -20.24 -4.56
CA TYR A 404 -19.66 -19.08 -4.18
C TYR A 404 -19.70 -18.06 -5.33
N ARG A 405 -20.89 -17.58 -5.67
CA ARG A 405 -21.11 -16.54 -6.69
C ARG A 405 -21.57 -15.25 -6.01
N PRO A 406 -21.22 -14.07 -6.56
CA PRO A 406 -21.66 -12.82 -5.97
C PRO A 406 -23.19 -12.71 -5.89
N GLU A 407 -23.67 -12.28 -4.73
CA GLU A 407 -25.06 -11.96 -4.43
C GLU A 407 -25.15 -10.49 -3.98
N VAL A 408 -26.33 -9.87 -4.14
CA VAL A 408 -26.54 -8.52 -3.62
C VAL A 408 -26.76 -8.65 -2.11
N LEU A 409 -25.83 -8.11 -1.32
CA LEU A 409 -25.82 -8.25 0.14
C LEU A 409 -26.02 -6.90 0.82
N ASP A 410 -26.73 -6.89 1.94
CA ASP A 410 -26.86 -5.72 2.80
C ASP A 410 -26.43 -6.04 4.23
N ILE A 411 -26.10 -4.98 4.98
CA ILE A 411 -25.84 -5.05 6.41
C ILE A 411 -27.10 -4.42 7.02
N ASP A 412 -27.87 -5.23 7.76
CA ASP A 412 -29.06 -4.79 8.50
C ASP A 412 -28.70 -3.79 9.61
#